data_AF-A0A7K0BLD1-F1
#
_entry.id   AF-A0A7K0BLD1-F1
#
_cell.length_a   1.000
_cell.length_b   1.000
_cell.length_c   1.000
_cell.angle_alpha   90.00
_cell.angle_beta   90.00
_cell.angle_gamma   90.00
#
_symmetry.space_group_name_H-M   'P 1'
#
loop_
_entity.id
_entity.type
_entity.pdbx_description
1 polymer ?
#
loop_
_entity_poly.entity_id
_entity_poly.type
_entity_poly.pdbx_seq_one_letter_code
_entity_poly.pdbx_strand_id
1 'polypeptide(L)' 'ANGGAAISLRGFGSDATLVLINGRRVAVSAFAENIANSFVDINSIPVAAIERVEILKDGASAVYGSDAVAGVV' A
#
# COMPACT_ATOMS: atom_id res chain seq x y z
N ALA A 1 -2.08 -9.00 17.81
CA ALA A 1 -1.56 -8.19 16.69
C ALA A 1 -0.57 -9.05 15.92
N ASN A 2 -0.73 -9.18 14.60
CA ASN A 2 0.07 -10.11 13.78
C ASN A 2 1.45 -9.55 13.37
N GLY A 3 1.85 -8.39 13.92
CA GLY A 3 3.16 -7.77 13.68
C GLY A 3 3.32 -7.05 12.33
N GLY A 4 2.32 -7.12 11.44
CA GLY A 4 2.36 -6.45 10.14
C GLY A 4 2.26 -4.93 10.22
N ALA A 5 2.85 -4.26 9.23
CA ALA A 5 2.79 -2.81 9.08
C ALA A 5 2.13 -2.43 7.74
N ALA A 6 1.26 -1.44 7.77
CA ALA A 6 0.55 -0.94 6.61
C ALA A 6 0.73 0.58 6.47
N ILE A 7 0.52 1.09 5.26
CA ILE A 7 0.56 2.53 4.97
C ILE A 7 -0.87 3.06 4.95
N SER A 8 -1.11 4.18 5.62
CA SER A 8 -2.37 4.93 5.54
C SER A 8 -2.04 6.38 5.20
N LEU A 9 -2.51 6.85 4.04
CA LEU A 9 -2.36 8.24 3.64
C LEU A 9 -3.54 9.07 4.15
N ARG A 10 -3.25 10.14 4.90
CA ARG A 10 -4.24 11.10 5.42
C ARG A 10 -5.38 10.48 6.25
N GLY A 11 -5.17 9.29 6.83
CA GLY A 11 -6.17 8.62 7.67
C GLY A 11 -7.27 7.89 6.90
N PHE A 12 -7.12 7.68 5.59
CA PHE A 12 -8.12 6.99 4.76
C PHE A 12 -8.16 5.46 4.93
N GLY A 13 -7.23 4.89 5.68
CA GLY A 13 -7.09 3.43 5.80
C GLY A 13 -6.07 2.88 4.81
N SER A 14 -5.63 1.65 5.06
CA SER A 14 -4.64 0.96 4.23
C SER A 14 -5.20 0.36 2.96
N ASP A 15 -6.51 0.11 2.93
CA ASP A 15 -7.27 -0.33 1.76
C ASP A 15 -7.37 0.75 0.69
N ALA A 16 -7.27 2.03 1.09
CA ALA A 16 -7.31 3.17 0.19
C ALA A 16 -5.94 3.59 -0.38
N THR A 17 -4.84 2.94 0.03
CA THR A 17 -3.48 3.24 -0.43
C THR A 17 -2.92 2.07 -1.22
N LEU A 18 -2.60 2.29 -2.50
CA LEU A 18 -1.99 1.27 -3.34
C LEU A 18 -0.47 1.23 -3.13
N VAL A 19 0.09 0.04 -2.88
CA VAL A 19 1.53 -0.16 -2.79
C VAL A 19 2.07 -0.84 -4.05
N LEU A 20 3.10 -0.24 -4.65
CA LEU A 20 3.79 -0.74 -5.83
C LEU A 20 5.28 -0.97 -5.53
N ILE A 21 5.85 -2.04 -6.08
CA ILE A 21 7.31 -2.24 -6.14
C ILE A 21 7.73 -2.22 -7.59
N ASN A 22 8.58 -1.25 -7.95
CA ASN A 22 9.02 -1.04 -9.34
C ASN A 22 7.82 -0.93 -10.32
N GLY A 23 6.77 -0.22 -9.92
CA GLY A 23 5.54 -0.03 -10.70
C GLY A 23 4.63 -1.26 -10.76
N ARG A 24 4.93 -2.35 -10.04
CA ARG A 24 4.13 -3.57 -10.02
C ARG A 24 3.38 -3.71 -8.71
N ARG A 25 2.11 -4.12 -8.81
CA ARG A 25 1.26 -4.42 -7.64
C ARG A 25 1.85 -5.58 -6.84
N VAL A 26 1.88 -5.41 -5.52
CA VAL A 26 2.38 -6.41 -4.58
C VAL A 26 1.20 -7.22 -4.04
N ALA A 27 1.46 -8.47 -3.68
CA ALA A 27 0.46 -9.31 -3.03
C ALA A 27 0.03 -8.70 -1.69
N VAL A 28 -1.28 -8.73 -1.43
CA VAL A 28 -1.85 -8.36 -0.13
C VAL A 28 -1.37 -9.32 0.95
N SER A 29 -1.25 -8.82 2.17
CA SER A 29 -0.86 -9.59 3.34
C SER A 29 -1.81 -10.76 3.58
N ALA A 30 -1.28 -11.91 3.98
CA ALA A 30 -2.09 -13.06 4.39
C ALA A 30 -2.92 -12.79 5.65
N PHE A 31 -2.61 -11.72 6.39
CA PHE A 31 -3.37 -11.26 7.55
C PHE A 31 -4.39 -10.17 7.23
N ALA A 32 -4.58 -9.83 5.95
CA ALA A 32 -5.61 -8.89 5.52
C ALA A 32 -7.02 -9.45 5.81
N GLU A 33 -7.88 -8.61 6.41
CA GLU A 33 -9.27 -8.98 6.70
C GLU A 33 -10.18 -8.56 5.52
N ASN A 34 -10.19 -9.37 4.46
CA ASN A 34 -10.93 -9.12 3.22
C ASN A 34 -10.71 -7.68 2.70
N ILE A 35 -11.81 -6.96 2.38
CA ILE A 35 -11.77 -5.60 1.81
C ILE A 35 -11.61 -4.54 2.92
N ALA A 36 -12.14 -4.80 4.13
CA ALA A 36 -12.21 -3.79 5.19
C ALA A 36 -10.83 -3.41 5.77
N ASN A 37 -9.85 -4.29 5.62
CA ASN A 37 -8.46 -4.03 6.01
C ASN A 37 -7.51 -4.79 5.07
N SER A 38 -7.65 -4.51 3.77
CA SER A 38 -6.70 -4.98 2.77
C SER A 38 -5.43 -4.13 2.85
N PHE A 39 -4.26 -4.76 2.96
CA PHE A 39 -2.99 -4.05 3.01
C PHE A 39 -1.83 -4.91 2.50
N VAL A 40 -0.76 -4.26 2.07
CA VAL A 40 0.55 -4.90 1.82
C VAL A 40 1.39 -4.74 3.09
N ASP A 41 1.95 -5.84 3.59
CA ASP A 41 2.84 -5.78 4.76
C ASP A 41 4.21 -5.25 4.33
N ILE A 42 4.48 -3.99 4.65
CA ILE A 42 5.73 -3.32 4.25
C ILE A 42 6.96 -3.86 4.97
N ASN A 43 6.79 -4.62 6.06
CA ASN A 43 7.89 -5.31 6.72
C ASN A 43 8.52 -6.39 5.83
N SER A 44 7.81 -6.82 4.78
CA SER A 44 8.34 -7.75 3.77
C SER A 44 9.39 -7.12 2.83
N ILE A 45 9.56 -5.79 2.87
CA ILE A 45 10.49 -5.05 2.01
C ILE A 45 11.74 -4.71 2.83
N PRO A 46 12.90 -5.36 2.59
CA PRO A 46 14.13 -5.01 3.28
C PRO A 46 14.57 -3.59 2.92
N VAL A 47 14.89 -2.75 3.93
CA VAL A 47 15.32 -1.35 3.71
C VAL A 47 16.57 -1.27 2.81
N ALA A 48 17.47 -2.25 2.91
CA ALA A 48 18.67 -2.32 2.05
C ALA A 48 18.36 -2.57 0.56
N ALA A 49 17.14 -3.02 0.23
CA ALA A 49 16.69 -3.24 -1.15
C ALA A 49 15.96 -2.02 -1.74
N ILE A 50 15.80 -0.93 -0.97
CA ILE A 50 15.09 0.27 -1.39
C ILE A 50 16.10 1.30 -1.91
N GLU A 51 16.00 1.66 -3.20
CA GLU A 51 16.74 2.80 -3.76
C GLU A 51 16.06 4.12 -3.42
N ARG A 52 14.74 4.19 -3.58
CA ARG A 52 13.92 5.36 -3.26
C ARG A 52 12.47 4.97 -2.98
N VAL A 53 11.75 5.88 -2.32
CA VAL A 53 10.31 5.80 -2.09
C VAL A 53 9.66 7.01 -2.75
N GLU A 54 8.68 6.76 -3.61
CA GLU A 54 7.87 7.81 -4.26
C GLU A 54 6.49 7.80 -3.61
N ILE A 55 5.92 8.98 -3.35
CA ILE A 55 4.58 9.07 -2.74
C ILE A 55 3.73 10.00 -3.58
N LEU A 56 2.74 9.43 -4.26
CA LEU A 56 1.69 10.16 -4.94
C LEU A 56 0.52 10.32 -3.98
N LYS A 57 0.35 11.52 -3.41
CA LYS A 57 -0.69 11.84 -2.42
C LYS A 57 -2.01 12.32 -3.05
N ASP A 58 -2.06 12.33 -4.37
CA ASP A 58 -3.26 12.66 -5.12
C ASP A 58 -4.03 11.37 -5.39
N GLY A 59 -5.36 11.45 -5.37
CA GLY A 59 -6.19 10.29 -5.68
C GLY A 59 -5.86 9.78 -7.08
N ALA A 60 -5.23 8.61 -7.15
CA ALA A 60 -4.64 8.09 -8.38
C ALA A 60 -5.52 7.00 -9.00
N SER A 61 -6.77 6.88 -8.55
CA SER A 61 -7.69 5.81 -8.97
C SER A 61 -8.02 5.83 -10.45
N ALA A 62 -7.94 7.00 -11.11
CA ALA A 62 -8.11 7.09 -12.57
C ALA A 62 -7.02 6.35 -13.35
N VAL A 63 -5.82 6.24 -12.78
CA VAL A 63 -4.65 5.61 -13.42
C VAL A 63 -4.45 4.19 -12.89
N TYR A 64 -4.59 4.00 -11.57
CA TYR A 64 -4.21 2.76 -10.91
C TYR A 64 -5.38 1.94 -10.36
N GLY A 65 -6.62 2.44 -10.38
CA GLY A 65 -7.81 1.72 -9.92
C GLY A 65 -8.26 2.03 -8.49
N SER A 66 -9.30 1.33 -8.03
CA SER A 66 -10.02 1.62 -6.77
C SER A 66 -9.17 1.63 -5.51
N ASP A 67 -8.05 0.91 -5.48
CA ASP A 67 -7.20 0.81 -4.28
C ASP A 67 -6.32 2.05 -4.08
N ALA A 68 -6.28 2.97 -5.05
CA ALA A 68 -5.42 4.15 -5.05
C ALA A 68 -6.17 5.46 -4.76
N VAL A 69 -7.28 5.40 -4.01
CA VAL A 69 -8.13 6.58 -3.71
C VAL A 69 -7.41 7.60 -2.84
N ALA A 70 -6.67 7.15 -1.83
CA ALA A 70 -5.85 8.02 -1.00
C ALA A 70 -4.49 8.35 -1.63
N GLY A 71 -4.00 7.47 -2.50
CA GLY A 71 -2.76 7.65 -3.24
C GLY A 71 -2.03 6.35 -3.55
N VAL A 72 -0.76 6.50 -3.95
CA VAL A 72 0.15 5.40 -4.28
C VAL A 72 1.48 5.60 -3.56
N VAL A 73 2.06 4.50 -3.09
CA VAL A 73 3.42 4.42 -2.54
C VAL A 73 4.22 3.32 -3.23
#